data_AF-A0AAD7ITY0-F1
#
_entry.id   AF-A0AAD7ITY0-F1
#
_cell.length_a   1.000
_cell.length_b   1.000
_cell.length_c   1.000
_cell.angle_alpha   90.00
_cell.angle_beta   90.00
_cell.angle_gamma   90.00
#
_symmetry.space_group_name_H-M   'P 1'
#
loop_
_entity.id
_entity.type
_entity.pdbx_description
1 polymer ?
#
loop_
_entity_poly.entity_id
_entity_poly.type
_entity_poly.pdbx_seq_one_letter_code
_entity_poly.pdbx_strand_id
1 'polypeptide(L)'
;MVAKKTKTNAPANGSGLTSSYTSLSSLGAPVTPEEFTRLYNGPLADALEFLGEHIVGRKSAAIARHNLLHWQEERSKSNLRQPDTTRSDADKAVARLLSARKSSEIYIGQLQDRQEKHDATLAKLNDLQKELAHKKKLLLLLEVLEAKQDLRMKRIEAMTKAIDDSKNTLVQPRKQILSTMNPPDMPSKQGEWSRISNVKDSMAGLHSYNIRLSRLLQSPLEDVMLRLQAVTPRSFSSDPDHAQLIVRCISFAHAKAHQKLSPQLVTRSVRNRDLEAKMQSNKKKGLQLQELADRSMALRVLCGNLVASIVYFTEILPPAVRLSLQDESRLSKSHVDILRSLIAGERLTEPAEESFLTLVTQVCRMRGNARVSTILDKVEREIKQSHRRFNLVDPDRLAQPVVVDRTLIDNHRSTMGTAHDRATKLLLRKGEKSVVGRSLANDVEALLRESRLVIGLSSKD
;
A
#
# COMPACT_ATOMS: atom_id res chain seq x y z
N MET A 1 35.13 29.31 14.44
CA MET A 1 34.26 29.71 13.32
C MET A 1 32.85 29.23 13.62
N VAL A 2 31.97 30.14 14.02
CA VAL A 2 30.61 29.84 14.50
C VAL A 2 29.65 29.99 13.32
N ALA A 3 29.09 28.87 12.85
CA ALA A 3 28.05 28.90 11.82
C ALA A 3 26.72 29.32 12.46
N LYS A 4 26.35 30.60 12.29
CA LYS A 4 25.00 31.12 12.54
C LYS A 4 24.02 30.40 11.61
N LYS A 5 23.12 29.58 12.17
CA LYS A 5 21.93 29.09 11.46
C LYS A 5 20.99 30.26 11.20
N THR A 6 21.05 30.83 10.01
CA THR A 6 20.02 31.71 9.46
C THR A 6 18.79 30.87 9.16
N LYS A 7 17.77 31.01 10.01
CA LYS A 7 16.44 30.45 9.81
C LYS A 7 15.76 31.27 8.72
N THR A 8 15.82 30.80 7.47
CA THR A 8 15.04 31.35 6.36
C THR A 8 13.58 30.98 6.55
N ASN A 9 12.85 31.84 7.28
CA ASN A 9 11.39 31.80 7.33
C ASN A 9 10.87 32.23 5.95
N ALA A 10 10.25 31.30 5.22
CA ALA A 10 9.44 31.64 4.06
C ALA A 10 8.17 32.40 4.53
N PRO A 11 7.77 33.48 3.84
CA PRO A 11 6.70 34.35 4.31
C PRO A 11 5.32 33.71 4.06
N ALA A 12 4.70 33.17 5.10
CA ALA A 12 3.25 32.96 5.15
C ALA A 12 2.51 34.29 5.46
N ASN A 13 2.99 35.40 4.90
CA ASN A 13 2.77 36.76 5.42
C ASN A 13 1.45 37.43 5.03
N GLY A 14 0.51 36.69 4.43
CA GLY A 14 -0.78 37.28 4.02
C GLY A 14 -1.80 37.40 5.16
N SER A 15 -1.87 36.41 6.05
CA SER A 15 -2.89 36.34 7.11
C SER A 15 -2.52 37.07 8.41
N GLY A 16 -1.21 37.13 8.73
CA GLY A 16 -0.74 37.83 9.93
C GLY A 16 -0.91 39.35 9.84
N LEU A 17 -0.55 39.93 8.69
CA LEU A 17 -0.64 41.37 8.44
C LEU A 17 -2.06 41.92 8.62
N THR A 18 -3.07 41.26 8.05
CA THR A 18 -4.46 41.70 8.14
C THR A 18 -5.02 41.53 9.56
N SER A 19 -4.65 40.46 10.26
CA SER A 19 -5.01 40.23 11.66
C SER A 19 -4.40 41.28 12.61
N SER A 20 -3.12 41.60 12.47
CA SER A 20 -2.45 42.61 13.29
C SER A 20 -2.96 44.03 12.99
N TYR A 21 -3.22 44.35 11.72
CA TYR A 21 -3.77 45.65 11.32
C TYR A 21 -5.17 45.88 11.90
N THR A 22 -6.07 44.90 11.76
CA THR A 22 -7.43 44.99 12.31
C THR A 22 -7.42 45.09 13.84
N SER A 23 -6.55 44.33 14.50
CA SER A 23 -6.35 44.40 15.95
C SER A 23 -5.94 45.81 16.41
N LEU A 24 -4.94 46.42 15.75
CA LEU A 24 -4.46 47.76 16.09
C LEU A 24 -5.43 48.87 15.70
N SER A 25 -6.14 48.72 14.57
CA SER A 25 -7.20 49.65 14.16
C SER A 25 -8.36 49.65 15.16
N SER A 26 -8.74 48.48 15.69
CA SER A 26 -9.78 48.36 16.73
C SER A 26 -9.40 49.01 18.06
N LEU A 27 -8.11 49.31 18.25
CA LEU A 27 -7.56 50.03 19.40
C LEU A 27 -7.42 51.54 19.12
N GLY A 28 -7.87 52.02 17.97
CA GLY A 28 -7.86 53.43 17.60
C GLY A 28 -6.52 53.92 17.07
N ALA A 29 -5.63 53.03 16.62
CA ALA A 29 -4.36 53.44 16.00
C ALA A 29 -4.65 54.16 14.66
N PRO A 30 -4.24 55.43 14.47
CA PRO A 30 -4.47 56.19 13.25
C PRO A 30 -3.39 55.84 12.21
N VAL A 31 -3.41 54.61 11.70
CA VAL A 31 -2.40 54.15 10.72
C VAL A 31 -3.12 53.74 9.45
N THR A 32 -2.70 54.31 8.32
CA THR A 32 -3.21 53.90 7.01
C THR A 32 -2.67 52.51 6.64
N PRO A 33 -3.40 51.70 5.85
CA PRO A 33 -2.97 50.33 5.54
C PRO A 33 -1.62 50.30 4.80
N GLU A 34 -1.31 51.34 4.03
CA GLU A 34 -0.05 51.48 3.31
C GLU A 34 1.13 51.77 4.26
N GLU A 35 0.95 52.66 5.24
CA GLU A 35 1.95 52.92 6.28
C GLU A 35 2.19 51.69 7.15
N PHE A 36 1.13 50.94 7.45
CA PHE A 36 1.21 49.71 8.21
C PHE A 36 2.05 48.66 7.49
N THR A 37 1.86 48.47 6.18
CA THR A 37 2.67 47.51 5.40
C THR A 37 4.15 47.87 5.35
N ARG A 38 4.50 49.16 5.43
CA ARG A 38 5.89 49.61 5.53
C ARG A 38 6.50 49.33 6.90
N LEU A 39 5.74 49.58 7.97
CA LEU A 39 6.14 49.36 9.36
C LEU A 39 6.22 47.88 9.75
N TYR A 40 5.42 47.03 9.10
CA TYR A 40 5.30 45.60 9.40
C TYR A 40 6.41 44.73 8.77
N ASN A 41 7.53 45.33 8.37
CA ASN A 41 8.70 44.59 7.89
C ASN A 41 9.83 44.62 8.92
N GLY A 42 10.17 43.45 9.48
CA GLY A 42 11.31 43.28 10.38
C GLY A 42 10.92 43.14 11.86
N PRO A 43 11.85 43.36 12.81
CA PRO A 43 11.65 43.06 14.24
C PRO A 43 10.57 43.91 14.92
N LEU A 44 10.17 45.01 14.30
CA LEU A 44 9.02 45.81 14.75
C LEU A 44 7.69 45.08 14.54
N ALA A 45 7.58 44.20 13.54
CA ALA A 45 6.39 43.40 13.29
C ALA A 45 6.10 42.47 14.46
N ASP A 46 7.12 41.77 14.96
CA ASP A 46 7.01 40.88 16.13
C ASP A 46 6.56 41.65 17.38
N ALA A 47 7.07 42.87 17.57
CA ALA A 47 6.68 43.73 18.69
C ALA A 47 5.22 44.22 18.57
N LEU A 48 4.78 44.58 17.35
CA LEU A 48 3.40 44.99 17.08
C LEU A 48 2.42 43.83 17.21
N GLU A 49 2.81 42.62 16.81
CA GLU A 49 2.02 41.40 16.99
C GLU A 49 1.89 41.04 18.47
N PHE A 50 3.00 41.03 19.21
CA PHE A 50 3.00 40.81 20.66
C PHE A 50 2.12 41.83 21.40
N LEU A 51 2.21 43.11 21.04
CA LEU A 51 1.43 44.18 21.65
C LEU A 51 -0.06 44.06 21.31
N GLY A 52 -0.39 43.69 20.06
CA GLY A 52 -1.76 43.37 19.63
C GLY A 52 -2.37 42.24 20.44
N GLU A 53 -1.68 41.11 20.57
CA GLU A 53 -2.13 39.96 21.37
C GLU A 53 -2.33 40.33 22.84
N HIS A 54 -1.39 41.06 23.43
CA HIS A 54 -1.47 41.46 24.84
C HIS A 54 -2.62 42.42 25.13
N ILE A 55 -2.88 43.40 24.27
CA ILE A 55 -3.97 44.34 24.49
C ILE A 55 -5.32 43.65 24.28
N VAL A 56 -5.45 42.78 23.28
CA VAL A 56 -6.65 41.94 23.09
C VAL A 56 -6.90 41.07 24.32
N GLY A 57 -5.84 40.44 24.87
CA GLY A 57 -5.91 39.67 26.11
C GLY A 57 -6.31 40.51 27.34
N ARG A 58 -5.82 41.74 27.46
CA ARG A 58 -6.22 42.65 28.54
C ARG A 58 -7.67 43.10 28.41
N LYS A 59 -8.12 43.40 27.19
CA LYS A 59 -9.52 43.79 26.91
C LYS A 59 -10.48 42.64 27.22
N SER A 60 -10.15 41.41 26.81
CA SER A 60 -10.98 40.24 27.13
C SER A 60 -11.02 39.96 28.63
N ALA A 61 -9.89 40.08 29.34
CA ALA A 61 -9.84 39.96 30.80
C ALA A 61 -10.66 41.07 31.50
N ALA A 62 -10.63 42.30 31.00
CA ALA A 62 -11.42 43.41 31.52
C ALA A 62 -12.93 43.17 31.31
N ILE A 63 -13.35 42.69 30.14
CA ILE A 63 -14.73 42.30 29.85
C ILE A 63 -15.18 41.17 30.78
N ALA A 64 -14.34 40.14 30.98
CA ALA A 64 -14.64 39.04 31.88
C ALA A 64 -14.82 39.53 33.32
N ARG A 65 -13.94 40.42 33.82
CA ARG A 65 -14.09 41.05 35.14
C ARG A 65 -15.36 41.89 35.25
N HIS A 66 -15.66 42.68 34.23
CA HIS A 66 -16.87 43.49 34.18
C HIS A 66 -18.13 42.60 34.24
N ASN A 67 -18.17 41.52 33.46
CA ASN A 67 -19.27 40.55 33.51
C ASN A 67 -19.38 39.88 34.89
N LEU A 68 -18.25 39.53 35.52
CA LEU A 68 -18.23 38.92 36.85
C LEU A 68 -18.79 39.89 37.91
N LEU A 69 -18.40 41.17 37.85
CA LEU A 69 -18.95 42.23 38.71
C LEU A 69 -20.43 42.47 38.43
N HIS A 70 -20.84 42.51 37.16
CA HIS A 70 -22.25 42.62 36.77
C HIS A 70 -23.07 41.46 37.33
N TRP A 71 -22.56 40.23 37.26
CA TRP A 71 -23.24 39.05 37.80
C TRP A 71 -23.28 39.07 39.34
N GLN A 72 -22.27 39.65 39.99
CA GLN A 72 -22.29 39.88 41.44
C GLN A 72 -23.33 40.94 41.82
N GLU A 73 -23.41 42.04 41.08
CA GLU A 73 -24.41 43.09 41.28
C GLU A 73 -25.83 42.58 41.01
N GLU A 74 -26.07 41.86 39.91
CA GLU A 74 -27.36 41.25 39.61
C GLU A 74 -27.76 40.24 40.69
N ARG A 75 -26.81 39.45 41.22
CA ARG A 75 -27.07 38.59 42.39
C ARG A 75 -27.43 39.38 43.63
N SER A 76 -26.81 40.55 43.85
CA SER A 76 -27.13 41.41 44.99
C SER A 76 -28.47 42.13 44.86
N LYS A 77 -28.91 42.42 43.62
CA LYS A 77 -30.19 43.06 43.30
C LYS A 77 -31.34 42.03 43.19
N SER A 78 -31.03 40.79 42.83
CA SER A 78 -31.99 39.71 42.87
C SER A 78 -32.27 39.37 44.34
N ASN A 79 -33.51 39.55 44.80
CA ASN A 79 -33.99 39.07 46.10
C ASN A 79 -34.00 37.52 46.20
N LEU A 80 -33.20 36.80 45.39
CA LEU A 80 -32.79 35.44 45.69
C LEU A 80 -31.98 35.52 46.98
N ARG A 81 -32.70 35.31 48.09
CA ARG A 81 -32.22 35.20 49.47
C ARG A 81 -30.76 34.79 49.48
N GLN A 82 -29.91 35.63 50.10
CA GLN A 82 -28.64 35.16 50.65
C GLN A 82 -28.91 33.81 51.32
N PRO A 83 -28.08 32.77 51.08
CA PRO A 83 -28.34 31.44 51.60
C PRO A 83 -28.59 31.55 53.10
N ASP A 84 -29.80 31.21 53.52
CA ASP A 84 -30.29 31.34 54.89
C ASP A 84 -29.16 30.97 55.87
N THR A 85 -28.69 31.96 56.64
CA THR A 85 -27.65 31.79 57.66
C THR A 85 -28.07 30.83 58.78
N THR A 86 -29.32 30.35 58.74
CA THR A 86 -29.91 29.37 59.64
C THR A 86 -29.79 27.92 59.17
N ARG A 87 -29.29 27.63 57.95
CA ARG A 87 -28.99 26.24 57.57
C ARG A 87 -27.81 25.73 58.39
N SER A 88 -28.04 24.61 59.08
CA SER A 88 -27.01 23.83 59.75
C SER A 88 -25.85 23.58 58.79
N ASP A 89 -24.60 23.65 59.26
CA ASP A 89 -23.43 23.41 58.43
C ASP A 89 -23.45 22.00 57.80
N ALA A 90 -24.19 21.06 58.41
CA ALA A 90 -24.49 19.75 57.83
C ALA A 90 -25.29 19.87 56.51
N ASP A 91 -26.32 20.70 56.44
CA ASP A 91 -27.13 20.89 55.23
C ASP A 91 -26.33 21.58 54.12
N LYS A 92 -25.44 22.51 54.49
CA LYS A 92 -24.50 23.14 53.54
C LYS A 92 -23.52 22.11 52.99
N ALA A 93 -23.01 21.22 53.83
CA ALA A 93 -22.12 20.14 53.40
C ALA A 93 -22.83 19.16 52.46
N VAL A 94 -24.07 18.76 52.77
CA VAL A 94 -24.90 17.89 51.92
C VAL A 94 -25.18 18.56 50.57
N ALA A 95 -25.56 19.86 50.56
CA ALA A 95 -25.79 20.60 49.32
C ALA A 95 -24.52 20.71 48.46
N ARG A 96 -23.35 20.94 49.08
CA ARG A 96 -22.05 20.94 48.39
C ARG A 96 -21.72 19.57 47.81
N LEU A 97 -21.95 18.49 48.55
CA LEU A 97 -21.72 17.12 48.09
C LEU A 97 -22.63 16.78 46.91
N LEU A 98 -23.93 17.12 46.98
CA LEU A 98 -24.87 16.93 45.88
C LEU A 98 -24.48 17.74 44.64
N SER A 99 -24.07 19.00 44.82
CA SER A 99 -23.56 19.83 43.71
C SER A 99 -22.29 19.24 43.10
N ALA A 100 -21.36 18.76 43.94
CA ALA A 100 -20.12 18.11 43.48
C ALA A 100 -20.44 16.83 42.71
N ARG A 101 -21.35 15.99 43.23
CA ARG A 101 -21.83 14.78 42.55
C ARG A 101 -22.44 15.09 41.19
N LYS A 102 -23.34 16.08 41.12
CA LYS A 102 -23.94 16.52 39.85
C LYS A 102 -22.90 17.04 38.87
N SER A 103 -21.92 17.80 39.34
CA SER A 103 -20.80 18.24 38.50
C SER A 103 -19.94 17.08 38.00
N SER A 104 -19.68 16.08 38.85
CA SER A 104 -18.97 14.86 38.47
C SER A 104 -19.72 14.07 37.40
N GLU A 105 -21.03 13.93 37.53
CA GLU A 105 -21.89 13.28 36.53
C GLU A 105 -21.83 14.01 35.18
N ILE A 106 -21.87 15.35 35.19
CA ILE A 106 -21.70 16.16 33.98
C ILE A 106 -20.31 15.94 33.35
N TYR A 107 -19.24 15.93 34.15
CA TYR A 107 -17.89 15.71 33.63
C TYR A 107 -17.70 14.30 33.06
N ILE A 108 -18.29 13.28 33.67
CA ILE A 108 -18.29 11.91 33.15
C ILE A 108 -19.00 11.89 31.79
N GLY A 109 -20.17 12.51 31.66
CA GLY A 109 -20.88 12.62 30.39
C GLY A 109 -20.05 13.35 29.31
N GLN A 110 -19.43 14.48 29.66
CA GLN A 110 -18.55 15.20 28.73
C GLN A 110 -17.33 14.39 28.30
N LEU A 111 -16.78 13.56 29.20
CA LEU A 111 -15.65 12.69 28.91
C LEU A 111 -16.07 11.54 27.98
N GLN A 112 -17.25 10.95 28.20
CA GLN A 112 -17.85 9.97 27.29
C GLN A 112 -18.10 10.55 25.90
N ASP A 113 -18.73 11.74 25.81
CA ASP A 113 -18.96 12.42 24.53
C ASP A 113 -17.66 12.69 23.77
N ARG A 114 -16.60 13.09 24.49
CA ARG A 114 -15.26 13.30 23.90
C ARG A 114 -14.64 11.99 23.42
N GLN A 115 -14.81 10.91 24.19
CA GLN A 115 -14.34 9.58 23.82
C GLN A 115 -15.04 9.09 22.55
N GLU A 116 -16.36 9.21 22.47
CA GLU A 116 -17.14 8.83 21.28
C GLU A 116 -16.73 9.64 20.04
N LYS A 117 -16.52 10.96 20.20
CA LYS A 117 -16.01 11.82 19.12
C LYS A 117 -14.61 11.39 18.68
N HIS A 118 -13.73 11.05 19.62
CA HIS A 118 -12.40 10.57 19.32
C HIS A 118 -12.45 9.24 18.54
N ASP A 119 -13.27 8.29 18.99
CA ASP A 119 -13.44 6.99 18.32
C ASP A 119 -14.04 7.14 16.91
N ALA A 120 -14.99 8.07 16.73
CA ALA A 120 -15.52 8.42 15.42
C ALA A 120 -14.46 9.05 14.50
N THR A 121 -13.55 9.89 15.04
CA THR A 121 -12.43 10.43 14.25
C THR A 121 -11.40 9.37 13.89
N LEU A 122 -11.11 8.41 14.78
CA LEU A 122 -10.24 7.27 14.49
C LEU A 122 -10.82 6.38 13.38
N ALA A 123 -12.13 6.13 13.41
CA ALA A 123 -12.81 5.38 12.35
C ALA A 123 -12.65 6.06 10.99
N LYS A 124 -12.87 7.39 10.92
CA LYS A 124 -12.66 8.18 9.69
C LYS A 124 -11.20 8.14 9.21
N LEU A 125 -10.24 8.22 10.13
CA LEU A 125 -8.81 8.15 9.81
C LEU A 125 -8.47 6.80 9.17
N ASN A 126 -8.96 5.71 9.76
CA ASN A 126 -8.78 4.36 9.22
C ASN A 126 -9.40 4.20 7.83
N ASP A 127 -10.57 4.78 7.58
CA ASP A 127 -11.22 4.73 6.26
C ASP A 127 -10.45 5.55 5.21
N LEU A 128 -9.96 6.74 5.57
CA LEU A 128 -9.09 7.54 4.70
C LEU A 128 -7.75 6.84 4.40
N GLN A 129 -7.17 6.13 5.37
CA GLN A 129 -5.97 5.32 5.15
C GLN A 129 -6.21 4.18 4.16
N LYS A 130 -7.36 3.49 4.26
CA LYS A 130 -7.75 2.46 3.28
C LYS A 130 -7.94 3.06 1.89
N GLU A 131 -8.59 4.22 1.79
CA GLU A 131 -8.79 4.91 0.51
C GLU A 131 -7.44 5.32 -0.11
N LEU A 132 -6.52 5.85 0.70
CA LEU A 132 -5.18 6.23 0.26
C LEU A 132 -4.39 5.01 -0.22
N ALA A 133 -4.43 3.88 0.50
CA ALA A 133 -3.81 2.63 0.08
C ALA A 133 -4.40 2.12 -1.25
N HIS A 134 -5.71 2.22 -1.42
CA HIS A 134 -6.38 1.89 -2.68
C HIS A 134 -5.92 2.79 -3.83
N LYS A 135 -5.87 4.10 -3.63
CA LYS A 135 -5.37 5.06 -4.64
C LYS A 135 -3.91 4.80 -5.02
N LYS A 136 -3.03 4.49 -4.04
CA LYS A 136 -1.64 4.09 -4.31
C LYS A 136 -1.55 2.85 -5.18
N LYS A 137 -2.39 1.83 -4.92
CA LYS A 137 -2.45 0.61 -5.74
C LYS A 137 -2.94 0.90 -7.16
N LEU A 138 -3.91 1.80 -7.32
CA LEU A 138 -4.44 2.22 -8.61
C LEU A 138 -3.39 2.98 -9.42
N LEU A 139 -2.65 3.89 -8.78
CA LEU A 139 -1.55 4.63 -9.38
C LEU A 139 -0.46 3.69 -9.89
N LEU A 140 -0.02 2.73 -9.07
CA LEU A 140 0.95 1.71 -9.50
C LEU A 140 0.44 0.88 -10.70
N LEU A 141 -0.85 0.56 -10.75
CA LEU A 141 -1.44 -0.13 -11.90
C LEU A 141 -1.41 0.74 -13.16
N LEU A 142 -1.71 2.04 -13.04
CA LEU A 142 -1.64 2.99 -14.15
C LEU A 142 -0.21 3.12 -14.67
N GLU A 143 0.79 3.25 -13.80
CA GLU A 143 2.22 3.28 -14.19
C GLU A 143 2.63 2.01 -14.96
N VAL A 144 2.18 0.83 -14.51
CA VAL A 144 2.44 -0.44 -15.21
C VAL A 144 1.74 -0.48 -16.58
N LEU A 145 0.54 0.07 -16.70
CA LEU A 145 -0.19 0.13 -17.97
C LEU A 145 0.46 1.12 -18.94
N GLU A 146 0.92 2.27 -18.46
CA GLU A 146 1.69 3.26 -19.21
C GLU A 146 2.98 2.65 -19.75
N ALA A 147 3.78 2.00 -18.89
CA ALA A 147 5.00 1.31 -19.31
C ALA A 147 4.74 0.20 -20.35
N LYS A 148 3.60 -0.50 -20.25
CA LYS A 148 3.18 -1.49 -21.27
C LYS A 148 2.78 -0.82 -22.58
N GLN A 149 2.14 0.33 -22.53
CA GLN A 149 1.77 1.10 -23.71
C GLN A 149 3.02 1.63 -24.42
N ASP A 150 4.00 2.14 -23.68
CA ASP A 150 5.29 2.55 -24.25
C ASP A 150 6.01 1.40 -24.95
N LEU A 151 6.01 0.21 -24.35
CA LEU A 151 6.56 -0.99 -24.98
C LEU A 151 5.81 -1.38 -26.26
N ARG A 152 4.48 -1.20 -26.31
CA ARG A 152 3.70 -1.42 -27.53
C ARG A 152 4.04 -0.40 -28.60
N MET A 153 4.14 0.88 -28.25
CA MET A 153 4.55 1.94 -29.17
C MET A 153 5.93 1.67 -29.76
N LYS A 154 6.92 1.31 -28.93
CA LYS A 154 8.26 0.91 -29.39
C LYS A 154 8.24 -0.29 -30.35
N ARG A 155 7.37 -1.28 -30.11
CA ARG A 155 7.19 -2.43 -31.02
C ARG A 155 6.55 -2.03 -32.34
N ILE A 156 5.54 -1.17 -32.31
CA ILE A 156 4.89 -0.66 -33.51
C ILE A 156 5.92 0.13 -34.33
N GLU A 157 6.68 1.02 -33.72
CA GLU A 157 7.78 1.75 -34.38
C GLU A 157 8.81 0.81 -35.00
N ALA A 158 9.22 -0.24 -34.29
CA ALA A 158 10.15 -1.25 -34.83
C ALA A 158 9.55 -2.03 -36.01
N MET A 159 8.26 -2.38 -35.95
CA MET A 159 7.56 -3.02 -37.07
C MET A 159 7.47 -2.09 -38.28
N THR A 160 7.14 -0.82 -38.08
CA THR A 160 7.09 0.18 -39.15
C THR A 160 8.46 0.31 -39.82
N LYS A 161 9.53 0.41 -39.03
CA LYS A 161 10.92 0.41 -39.56
C LYS A 161 11.24 -0.84 -40.38
N ALA A 162 10.90 -2.03 -39.88
CA ALA A 162 11.14 -3.28 -40.61
C ALA A 162 10.34 -3.36 -41.93
N ILE A 163 9.12 -2.81 -41.96
CA ILE A 163 8.31 -2.70 -43.18
C ILE A 163 8.97 -1.73 -44.17
N ASP A 164 9.45 -0.59 -43.70
CA ASP A 164 10.13 0.40 -44.53
C ASP A 164 11.46 -0.15 -45.09
N ASP A 165 12.24 -0.86 -44.27
CA ASP A 165 13.46 -1.55 -44.71
C ASP A 165 13.16 -2.63 -45.77
N SER A 166 12.06 -3.37 -45.60
CA SER A 166 11.59 -4.36 -46.59
C SER A 166 11.15 -3.71 -47.90
N LYS A 167 10.49 -2.54 -47.84
CA LYS A 167 10.13 -1.76 -49.04
C LYS A 167 11.39 -1.22 -49.73
N ASN A 168 12.33 -0.68 -48.97
CA ASN A 168 13.58 -0.13 -49.51
C ASN A 168 14.45 -1.21 -50.15
N THR A 169 14.49 -2.43 -49.59
CA THR A 169 15.20 -3.57 -50.19
C THR A 169 14.53 -4.09 -51.47
N LEU A 170 13.21 -4.03 -51.58
CA LEU A 170 12.49 -4.38 -52.81
C LEU A 170 12.70 -3.35 -53.95
N VAL A 171 12.95 -2.09 -53.61
CA VAL A 171 13.23 -1.02 -54.59
C VAL A 171 14.69 -1.07 -55.08
N GLN A 172 15.59 -1.79 -54.41
CA GLN A 172 16.94 -2.00 -54.95
C GLN A 172 16.89 -3.00 -56.14
N PRO A 173 17.34 -2.59 -57.35
CA PRO A 173 17.35 -3.47 -58.50
C PRO A 173 18.25 -4.67 -58.22
N ARG A 174 17.64 -5.85 -58.29
CA ARG A 174 18.19 -7.18 -58.05
C ARG A 174 19.39 -7.46 -58.97
N LYS A 175 20.56 -6.93 -58.64
CA LYS A 175 21.83 -7.32 -59.26
C LYS A 175 22.24 -8.66 -58.64
N GLN A 176 22.30 -9.68 -59.50
CA GLN A 176 22.77 -11.03 -59.23
C GLN A 176 24.06 -11.02 -58.42
N ILE A 177 24.07 -11.65 -57.24
CA ILE A 177 25.29 -12.23 -56.68
C ILE A 177 24.93 -13.58 -56.05
N LEU A 178 25.24 -14.65 -56.78
CA LEU A 178 25.66 -15.90 -56.17
C LEU A 178 26.94 -15.60 -55.39
N SER A 179 26.90 -15.67 -54.07
CA SER A 179 28.12 -15.96 -53.32
C SER A 179 27.78 -16.61 -51.99
N THR A 180 28.13 -17.89 -51.95
CA THR A 180 28.47 -18.67 -50.78
C THR A 180 29.25 -17.86 -49.75
N MET A 181 28.75 -17.67 -48.54
CA MET A 181 29.56 -17.69 -47.32
C MET A 181 28.68 -17.77 -46.07
N ASN A 182 29.15 -18.58 -45.12
CA ASN A 182 28.53 -19.00 -43.88
C ASN A 182 28.15 -17.82 -42.96
N PRO A 183 27.05 -17.90 -42.20
CA PRO A 183 26.78 -16.92 -41.15
C PRO A 183 27.59 -17.24 -39.88
N PRO A 184 28.15 -16.23 -39.19
CA PRO A 184 28.85 -16.42 -37.93
C PRO A 184 27.87 -16.53 -36.75
N ASP A 185 28.26 -17.36 -35.79
CA ASP A 185 27.63 -17.54 -34.49
C ASP A 185 27.51 -16.22 -33.71
N MET A 186 26.29 -15.85 -33.33
CA MET A 186 26.02 -14.89 -32.26
C MET A 186 24.90 -15.42 -31.34
N PRO A 187 25.06 -15.32 -30.01
CA PRO A 187 24.21 -16.03 -29.05
C PRO A 187 22.92 -15.24 -28.75
N SER A 188 21.81 -15.64 -29.37
CA SER A 188 20.47 -15.16 -29.01
C SER A 188 19.97 -15.84 -27.73
N LYS A 189 20.35 -15.32 -26.56
CA LYS A 189 19.61 -15.59 -25.31
C LYS A 189 18.45 -14.61 -25.21
N GLN A 190 17.39 -14.84 -25.98
CA GLN A 190 16.06 -14.36 -25.65
C GLN A 190 15.14 -15.56 -25.61
N GLY A 191 14.52 -15.78 -24.44
CA GLY A 191 13.61 -16.89 -24.18
C GLY A 191 12.39 -16.80 -25.08
N GLU A 192 12.52 -17.34 -26.28
CA GLU A 192 11.41 -17.62 -27.16
C GLU A 192 10.56 -18.74 -26.57
N TRP A 193 9.27 -18.60 -26.78
CA TRP A 193 8.24 -19.42 -26.19
C TRP A 193 8.23 -20.80 -26.87
N SER A 194 9.13 -21.70 -26.48
CA SER A 194 9.32 -23.03 -27.10
C SER A 194 8.13 -23.99 -27.00
N ARG A 195 7.02 -23.62 -26.35
CA ARG A 195 5.85 -24.50 -26.24
C ARG A 195 5.05 -24.61 -27.53
N ILE A 196 5.01 -23.56 -28.36
CA ILE A 196 4.31 -23.62 -29.65
C ILE A 196 5.17 -24.40 -30.67
N SER A 197 6.50 -24.33 -30.57
CA SER A 197 7.43 -25.04 -31.45
C SER A 197 7.23 -26.55 -31.35
N ASN A 198 7.31 -27.16 -30.16
CA ASN A 198 7.30 -28.61 -30.05
C ASN A 198 5.98 -29.25 -30.55
N VAL A 199 4.84 -28.58 -30.36
CA VAL A 199 3.55 -29.05 -30.90
C VAL A 199 3.49 -28.85 -32.40
N LYS A 200 3.96 -27.70 -32.91
CA LYS A 200 4.03 -27.41 -34.35
C LYS A 200 4.98 -28.37 -35.07
N ASP A 201 6.13 -28.67 -34.47
CA ASP A 201 7.15 -29.59 -34.99
C ASP A 201 6.67 -31.03 -34.94
N SER A 202 5.97 -31.43 -33.87
CA SER A 202 5.32 -32.75 -33.81
C SER A 202 4.21 -32.90 -34.84
N MET A 203 3.38 -31.86 -35.03
CA MET A 203 2.32 -31.85 -36.04
C MET A 203 2.90 -31.82 -37.47
N ALA A 204 3.94 -31.04 -37.71
CA ALA A 204 4.65 -31.01 -38.99
C ALA A 204 5.34 -32.35 -39.27
N GLY A 205 5.94 -32.98 -38.25
CA GLY A 205 6.50 -34.32 -38.32
C GLY A 205 5.45 -35.36 -38.68
N LEU A 206 4.29 -35.33 -38.01
CA LEU A 206 3.19 -36.25 -38.28
C LEU A 206 2.56 -36.02 -39.66
N HIS A 207 2.43 -34.76 -40.08
CA HIS A 207 1.94 -34.38 -41.40
C HIS A 207 2.91 -34.81 -42.52
N SER A 208 4.22 -34.58 -42.33
CA SER A 208 5.26 -35.02 -43.28
C SER A 208 5.32 -36.54 -43.39
N TYR A 209 5.13 -37.26 -42.28
CA TYR A 209 5.03 -38.70 -42.25
C TYR A 209 3.82 -39.21 -43.04
N ASN A 210 2.65 -38.60 -42.85
CA ASN A 210 1.43 -38.95 -43.58
C ASN A 210 1.54 -38.65 -45.08
N ILE A 211 2.13 -37.50 -45.46
CA ILE A 211 2.44 -37.20 -46.87
C ILE A 211 3.38 -38.27 -47.43
N ARG A 212 4.43 -38.66 -46.70
CA ARG A 212 5.39 -39.67 -47.15
C ARG A 212 4.75 -41.03 -47.34
N LEU A 213 3.89 -41.45 -46.42
CA LEU A 213 3.11 -42.69 -46.55
C LEU A 213 2.13 -42.63 -47.72
N SER A 214 1.42 -41.51 -47.89
CA SER A 214 0.49 -41.32 -49.02
C SER A 214 1.21 -41.34 -50.37
N ARG A 215 2.37 -40.67 -50.46
CA ARG A 215 3.21 -40.70 -51.66
C ARG A 215 3.75 -42.10 -51.94
N LEU A 216 4.13 -42.87 -50.93
CA LEU A 216 4.54 -44.27 -51.10
C LEU A 216 3.40 -45.11 -51.69
N LEU A 217 2.15 -44.89 -51.29
CA LEU A 217 1.00 -45.61 -51.85
C LEU A 217 0.61 -45.15 -53.27
N GLN A 218 0.83 -43.88 -53.61
CA GLN A 218 0.48 -43.31 -54.91
C GLN A 218 1.61 -43.42 -55.95
N SER A 219 2.85 -43.64 -55.53
CA SER A 219 3.98 -43.73 -56.45
C SER A 219 3.89 -45.04 -57.24
N PRO A 220 4.05 -44.99 -58.58
CA PRO A 220 4.13 -46.21 -59.37
C PRO A 220 5.33 -47.03 -58.89
N LEU A 221 5.16 -48.35 -58.84
CA LEU A 221 6.17 -49.29 -58.31
C LEU A 221 7.54 -49.11 -58.99
N GLU A 222 7.51 -48.74 -60.28
CA GLU A 222 8.66 -48.51 -61.15
C GLU A 222 9.54 -47.33 -60.67
N ASP A 223 8.93 -46.21 -60.26
CA ASP A 223 9.67 -45.03 -59.76
C ASP A 223 10.38 -45.31 -58.43
N VAL A 224 9.74 -46.11 -57.57
CA VAL A 224 10.30 -46.51 -56.28
C VAL A 224 11.43 -47.51 -56.48
N MET A 225 11.27 -48.45 -57.42
CA MET A 225 12.32 -49.38 -57.84
C MET A 225 13.54 -48.65 -58.40
N LEU A 226 13.35 -47.68 -59.31
CA LEU A 226 14.46 -46.91 -59.89
C LEU A 226 15.26 -46.14 -58.84
N ARG A 227 14.58 -45.55 -57.85
CA ARG A 227 15.25 -44.84 -56.73
C ARG A 227 15.97 -45.79 -55.79
N LEU A 228 15.40 -46.96 -55.50
CA LEU A 228 16.06 -47.99 -54.68
C LEU A 228 17.29 -48.54 -55.40
N GLN A 229 17.18 -48.85 -56.69
CA GLN A 229 18.28 -49.31 -57.54
C GLN A 229 19.40 -48.28 -57.67
N ALA A 230 19.08 -46.98 -57.64
CA ALA A 230 20.07 -45.90 -57.65
C ALA A 230 20.85 -45.79 -56.32
N VAL A 231 20.30 -46.29 -55.21
CA VAL A 231 20.90 -46.23 -53.87
C VAL A 231 21.57 -47.55 -53.49
N THR A 232 21.16 -48.68 -54.07
CA THR A 232 21.87 -49.94 -53.86
C THR A 232 23.24 -49.91 -54.53
N PRO A 233 24.30 -50.37 -53.84
CA PRO A 233 25.63 -50.42 -54.42
C PRO A 233 25.64 -51.32 -55.66
N ARG A 234 26.33 -50.88 -56.72
CA ARG A 234 26.47 -51.62 -57.99
C ARG A 234 27.05 -53.05 -57.83
N SER A 235 27.60 -53.39 -56.67
CA SER A 235 28.11 -54.73 -56.37
C SER A 235 27.02 -55.81 -56.26
N PHE A 236 25.74 -55.43 -56.12
CA PHE A 236 24.63 -56.37 -55.98
C PHE A 236 23.75 -56.51 -57.24
N SER A 237 24.06 -55.79 -58.33
CA SER A 237 23.22 -55.77 -59.53
C SER A 237 23.31 -57.01 -60.43
N SER A 238 24.27 -57.92 -60.18
CA SER A 238 24.45 -59.15 -60.97
C SER A 238 23.73 -60.36 -60.39
N ASP A 239 23.18 -60.27 -59.18
CA ASP A 239 22.51 -61.38 -58.51
C ASP A 239 20.98 -61.34 -58.79
N PRO A 240 20.40 -62.34 -59.49
CA PRO A 240 18.96 -62.37 -59.77
C PRO A 240 18.11 -62.38 -58.48
N ASP A 241 18.66 -62.87 -57.36
CA ASP A 241 17.97 -62.86 -56.07
C ASP A 241 17.88 -61.45 -55.47
N HIS A 242 18.78 -60.53 -55.84
CA HIS A 242 18.76 -59.15 -55.39
C HIS A 242 17.55 -58.38 -55.92
N ALA A 243 17.20 -58.58 -57.20
CA ALA A 243 16.02 -57.98 -57.80
C ALA A 243 14.74 -58.46 -57.11
N GLN A 244 14.64 -59.76 -56.79
CA GLN A 244 13.51 -60.32 -56.05
C GLN A 244 13.44 -59.76 -54.62
N LEU A 245 14.58 -59.56 -53.97
CA LEU A 245 14.64 -59.00 -52.61
C LEU A 245 14.18 -57.54 -52.57
N ILE A 246 14.56 -56.72 -53.56
CA ILE A 246 14.05 -55.34 -53.72
C ILE A 246 12.53 -55.34 -53.88
N VAL A 247 11.98 -56.19 -54.75
CA VAL A 247 10.53 -56.30 -54.96
C VAL A 247 9.81 -56.73 -53.68
N ARG A 248 10.37 -57.68 -52.90
CA ARG A 248 9.84 -58.08 -51.59
C ARG A 248 9.89 -56.95 -50.57
N CYS A 249 10.97 -56.16 -50.54
CA CYS A 249 11.07 -55.01 -49.65
C CYS A 249 10.03 -53.94 -50.00
N ILE A 250 9.81 -53.67 -51.28
CA ILE A 250 8.80 -52.72 -51.76
C ILE A 250 7.39 -53.23 -51.43
N SER A 251 7.07 -54.49 -51.74
CA SER A 251 5.75 -55.05 -51.43
C SER A 251 5.47 -55.10 -49.94
N PHE A 252 6.48 -55.41 -49.10
CA PHE A 252 6.36 -55.33 -47.65
C PHE A 252 6.17 -53.89 -47.16
N ALA A 253 6.89 -52.93 -47.73
CA ALA A 253 6.72 -51.51 -47.40
C ALA A 253 5.33 -51.00 -47.79
N HIS A 254 4.81 -51.38 -48.96
CA HIS A 254 3.45 -51.09 -49.39
C HIS A 254 2.40 -51.76 -48.50
N ALA A 255 2.54 -53.05 -48.19
CA ALA A 255 1.62 -53.76 -47.29
C ALA A 255 1.58 -53.11 -45.90
N LYS A 256 2.74 -52.73 -45.36
CA LYS A 256 2.86 -52.03 -44.09
C LYS A 256 2.30 -50.60 -44.15
N ALA A 257 2.51 -49.89 -45.25
CA ALA A 257 1.92 -48.56 -45.48
C ALA A 257 0.39 -48.65 -45.59
N HIS A 258 -0.14 -49.63 -46.32
CA HIS A 258 -1.56 -49.93 -46.40
C HIS A 258 -2.15 -50.33 -45.05
N GLN A 259 -1.46 -51.13 -44.23
CA GLN A 259 -1.92 -51.49 -42.89
C GLN A 259 -1.99 -50.27 -41.97
N LYS A 260 -1.02 -49.33 -42.07
CA LYS A 260 -0.98 -48.11 -41.25
C LYS A 260 -1.92 -47.01 -41.72
N LEU A 261 -2.20 -46.93 -43.02
CA LEU A 261 -3.20 -46.03 -43.62
C LEU A 261 -4.59 -46.69 -43.70
N SER A 262 -4.70 -47.98 -43.36
CA SER A 262 -5.96 -48.72 -43.38
C SER A 262 -6.99 -47.98 -42.51
N PRO A 263 -8.22 -47.77 -43.01
CA PRO A 263 -9.27 -47.04 -42.32
C PRO A 263 -9.82 -47.75 -41.06
N GLN A 264 -9.09 -48.70 -40.47
CA GLN A 264 -9.42 -49.23 -39.14
C GLN A 264 -9.32 -48.16 -38.03
N LEU A 265 -8.58 -47.07 -38.25
CA LEU A 265 -8.65 -45.87 -37.42
C LEU A 265 -9.86 -44.96 -37.74
N VAL A 266 -10.49 -45.13 -38.91
CA VAL A 266 -11.69 -44.39 -39.33
C VAL A 266 -12.96 -45.10 -38.84
N THR A 267 -12.98 -46.44 -38.75
CA THR A 267 -14.14 -47.21 -38.26
C THR A 267 -14.21 -47.35 -36.75
N ARG A 268 -13.10 -47.13 -36.01
CA ARG A 268 -13.21 -46.79 -34.59
C ARG A 268 -13.68 -45.35 -34.52
N SER A 269 -14.96 -45.11 -34.82
CA SER A 269 -15.56 -43.78 -34.77
C SER A 269 -15.29 -43.26 -33.37
N VAL A 270 -14.26 -42.42 -33.21
CA VAL A 270 -14.13 -41.57 -32.05
C VAL A 270 -15.39 -40.74 -32.14
N ARG A 271 -16.40 -41.12 -31.35
CA ARG A 271 -17.69 -40.42 -31.40
C ARG A 271 -17.33 -38.96 -31.18
N ASN A 272 -17.90 -38.04 -31.95
CA ASN A 272 -17.63 -36.60 -31.78
C ASN A 272 -17.76 -36.17 -30.32
N ARG A 273 -18.62 -36.86 -29.55
CA ARG A 273 -18.75 -36.76 -28.10
C ARG A 273 -17.45 -37.00 -27.31
N ASP A 274 -16.66 -38.01 -27.65
CA ASP A 274 -15.39 -38.32 -26.97
C ASP A 274 -14.31 -37.30 -27.29
N LEU A 275 -14.27 -36.82 -28.55
CA LEU A 275 -13.37 -35.75 -28.97
C LEU A 275 -13.70 -34.43 -28.26
N GLU A 276 -14.99 -34.07 -28.22
CA GLU A 276 -15.51 -32.90 -27.52
C GLU A 276 -15.20 -32.99 -26.01
N ALA A 277 -15.42 -34.15 -25.39
CA ALA A 277 -15.09 -34.38 -23.99
C ALA A 277 -13.59 -34.22 -23.70
N LYS A 278 -12.71 -34.72 -24.59
CA LYS A 278 -11.26 -34.53 -24.46
C LYS A 278 -10.85 -33.08 -24.69
N MET A 279 -11.46 -32.38 -25.65
CA MET A 279 -11.23 -30.97 -25.90
C MET A 279 -11.62 -30.11 -24.69
N GLN A 280 -12.80 -30.35 -24.12
CA GLN A 280 -13.26 -29.67 -22.90
C GLN A 280 -12.36 -29.99 -21.70
N SER A 281 -11.92 -31.25 -21.55
CA SER A 281 -10.96 -31.65 -20.52
C SER A 281 -9.62 -30.92 -20.66
N ASN A 282 -9.09 -30.83 -21.89
CA ASN A 282 -7.85 -30.09 -22.16
C ASN A 282 -8.01 -28.59 -21.93
N LYS A 283 -9.15 -28.00 -22.30
CA LYS A 283 -9.47 -26.60 -22.01
C LYS A 283 -9.50 -26.34 -20.50
N LYS A 284 -10.14 -27.23 -19.72
CA LYS A 284 -10.17 -27.15 -18.26
C LYS A 284 -8.76 -27.25 -17.65
N LYS A 285 -7.94 -28.20 -18.11
CA LYS A 285 -6.54 -28.32 -17.68
C LYS A 285 -5.71 -27.10 -18.06
N GLY A 286 -5.95 -26.53 -19.24
CA GLY A 286 -5.31 -25.29 -19.68
C GLY A 286 -5.63 -24.11 -18.76
N LEU A 287 -6.89 -23.94 -18.39
CA LEU A 287 -7.31 -22.91 -17.43
C LEU A 287 -6.69 -23.14 -16.04
N GLN A 288 -6.65 -24.38 -15.55
CA GLN A 288 -5.99 -24.70 -14.28
C GLN A 288 -4.49 -24.41 -14.30
N LEU A 289 -3.80 -24.74 -15.39
CA LEU A 289 -2.38 -24.42 -15.56
C LEU A 289 -2.14 -22.91 -15.64
N GLN A 290 -3.03 -22.17 -16.29
CA GLN A 290 -2.96 -20.71 -16.34
C GLN A 290 -3.16 -20.12 -14.94
N GLU A 291 -4.17 -20.57 -14.20
CA GLU A 291 -4.42 -20.13 -12.81
C GLU A 291 -3.23 -20.41 -11.89
N LEU A 292 -2.63 -21.61 -12.00
CA LEU A 292 -1.43 -21.95 -11.24
C LEU A 292 -0.24 -21.08 -11.63
N ALA A 293 -0.07 -20.79 -12.93
CA ALA A 293 0.98 -19.89 -13.41
C ALA A 293 0.78 -18.47 -12.86
N ASP A 294 -0.44 -17.94 -12.94
CA ASP A 294 -0.79 -16.60 -12.43
C ASP A 294 -0.56 -16.52 -10.90
N ARG A 295 -0.96 -17.56 -10.16
CA ARG A 295 -0.73 -17.66 -8.72
C ARG A 295 0.77 -17.72 -8.38
N SER A 296 1.55 -18.49 -9.15
CA SER A 296 3.01 -18.55 -8.96
C SER A 296 3.69 -17.21 -9.23
N MET A 297 3.20 -16.47 -10.23
CA MET A 297 3.71 -15.14 -10.57
C MET A 297 3.35 -14.12 -9.50
N ALA A 298 2.11 -14.17 -8.96
CA ALA A 298 1.70 -13.34 -7.84
C ALA A 298 2.54 -13.62 -6.58
N LEU A 299 2.79 -14.89 -6.27
CA LEU A 299 3.64 -15.29 -5.14
C LEU A 299 5.07 -14.79 -5.32
N ARG A 300 5.64 -14.89 -6.52
CA ARG A 300 6.98 -14.35 -6.83
C ARG A 300 7.07 -12.85 -6.58
N VAL A 301 6.06 -12.08 -6.99
CA VAL A 301 6.00 -10.63 -6.75
C VAL A 301 5.91 -10.34 -5.25
N LEU A 302 5.06 -11.07 -4.51
CA LEU A 302 4.96 -10.94 -3.06
C LEU A 302 6.28 -11.25 -2.35
N CYS A 303 6.95 -12.34 -2.72
CA CYS A 303 8.27 -12.68 -2.19
C CYS A 303 9.30 -11.59 -2.50
N GLY A 304 9.30 -11.04 -3.71
CA GLY A 304 10.16 -9.91 -4.08
C GLY A 304 9.94 -8.68 -3.20
N ASN A 305 8.68 -8.33 -2.94
CA ASN A 305 8.31 -7.21 -2.07
C ASN A 305 8.73 -7.45 -0.61
N LEU A 306 8.56 -8.68 -0.10
CA LEU A 306 8.99 -9.03 1.25
C LEU A 306 10.50 -8.96 1.41
N VAL A 307 11.26 -9.46 0.44
CA VAL A 307 12.73 -9.35 0.43
C VAL A 307 13.15 -7.87 0.39
N ALA A 308 12.55 -7.05 -0.47
CA ALA A 308 12.84 -5.61 -0.52
C ALA A 308 12.50 -4.90 0.80
N SER A 309 11.40 -5.27 1.46
CA SER A 309 11.02 -4.73 2.77
C SER A 309 12.00 -5.15 3.87
N ILE A 310 12.50 -6.39 3.83
CA ILE A 310 13.51 -6.87 4.77
C ILE A 310 14.80 -6.07 4.57
N VAL A 311 15.27 -5.92 3.32
CA VAL A 311 16.46 -5.13 2.99
C VAL A 311 16.32 -3.69 3.49
N TYR A 312 15.18 -3.04 3.22
CA TYR A 312 14.87 -1.70 3.74
C TYR A 312 14.93 -1.67 5.28
N PHE A 313 14.31 -2.64 5.96
CA PHE A 313 14.33 -2.74 7.41
C PHE A 313 15.71 -3.02 7.98
N THR A 314 16.59 -3.74 7.27
CA THR A 314 17.95 -4.04 7.74
C THR A 314 18.95 -2.94 7.45
N GLU A 315 18.81 -2.22 6.35
CA GLU A 315 19.78 -1.22 5.91
C GLU A 315 19.44 0.19 6.37
N ILE A 316 18.16 0.57 6.35
CA ILE A 316 17.74 1.97 6.55
C ILE A 316 17.26 2.22 7.98
N LEU A 317 16.48 1.29 8.55
CA LEU A 317 15.89 1.49 9.86
C LEU A 317 16.93 1.49 11.00
N PRO A 318 17.93 0.59 11.08
CA PRO A 318 18.86 0.53 12.18
C PRO A 318 19.72 1.78 12.33
N PRO A 319 20.30 2.39 11.26
CA PRO A 319 21.02 3.65 11.42
C PRO A 319 20.08 4.80 11.81
N ALA A 320 18.86 4.86 11.29
CA ALA A 320 17.89 5.89 11.68
C ALA A 320 17.51 5.79 13.17
N VAL A 321 17.20 4.59 13.65
CA VAL A 321 16.92 4.33 15.08
C VAL A 321 18.15 4.61 15.94
N ARG A 322 19.34 4.20 15.49
CA ARG A 322 20.60 4.48 16.21
C ARG A 322 20.87 5.99 16.32
N LEU A 323 20.64 6.76 15.26
CA LEU A 323 20.78 8.21 15.29
C LEU A 323 19.77 8.85 16.25
N SER A 324 18.50 8.44 16.19
CA SER A 324 17.46 8.91 17.11
C SER A 324 17.79 8.63 18.57
N LEU A 325 18.28 7.42 18.88
CA LEU A 325 18.70 7.04 20.24
C LEU A 325 19.96 7.80 20.69
N GLN A 326 20.88 8.09 19.78
CA GLN A 326 22.06 8.91 20.09
C GLN A 326 21.67 10.36 20.39
N ASP A 327 20.70 10.91 19.66
CA ASP A 327 20.19 12.26 19.91
C ASP A 327 19.43 12.34 21.24
N GLU A 328 18.58 11.36 21.56
CA GLU A 328 17.95 11.26 22.88
C GLU A 328 18.98 11.06 24.01
N SER A 329 20.03 10.27 23.78
CA SER A 329 21.13 10.11 24.74
C SER A 329 21.85 11.43 25.01
N ARG A 330 22.06 12.27 23.99
CA ARG A 330 22.65 13.60 24.14
C ARG A 330 21.72 14.55 24.90
N LEU A 331 20.43 14.54 24.56
CA LEU A 331 19.43 15.37 25.24
C LEU A 331 19.30 14.99 26.72
N SER A 332 19.19 13.69 27.02
CA SER A 332 19.14 13.20 28.40
C SER A 332 20.42 13.53 29.18
N LYS A 333 21.60 13.41 28.56
CA LYS A 333 22.86 13.85 29.17
C LYS A 333 22.84 15.34 29.50
N SER A 334 22.38 16.19 28.58
CA SER A 334 22.25 17.63 28.84
C SER A 334 21.27 17.93 29.96
N HIS A 335 20.16 17.19 30.06
CA HIS A 335 19.19 17.34 31.14
C HIS A 335 19.76 16.92 32.49
N VAL A 336 20.53 15.83 32.55
CA VAL A 336 21.27 15.41 33.74
C VAL A 336 22.31 16.44 34.14
N ASP A 337 23.02 17.04 33.19
CA ASP A 337 24.01 18.08 33.45
C ASP A 337 23.34 19.37 33.96
N ILE A 338 22.17 19.74 33.42
CA ILE A 338 21.34 20.84 33.95
C ILE A 338 20.92 20.54 35.39
N LEU A 339 20.38 19.35 35.67
CA LEU A 339 19.99 18.94 37.02
C LEU A 339 21.19 18.96 38.00
N ARG A 340 22.36 18.47 37.57
CA ARG A 340 23.60 18.56 38.35
C ARG A 340 24.00 20.01 38.62
N SER A 341 23.87 20.89 37.63
CA SER A 341 24.19 22.31 37.79
C SER A 341 23.21 23.02 38.73
N LEU A 342 21.93 22.65 38.72
CA LEU A 342 20.93 23.16 39.64
C LEU A 342 21.22 22.70 41.08
N ILE A 343 21.54 21.41 41.28
CA ILE A 343 21.91 20.87 42.58
C ILE A 343 23.22 21.50 43.10
N ALA A 344 24.22 21.70 42.24
CA ALA A 344 25.49 22.31 42.63
C ALA A 344 25.40 23.84 42.82
N GLY A 345 24.48 24.50 42.13
CA GLY A 345 24.24 25.95 42.20
C GLY A 345 23.32 26.36 43.34
N GLU A 346 22.49 25.43 43.84
CA GLU A 346 21.76 25.59 45.09
C GLU A 346 22.77 25.51 46.23
N ARG A 347 23.34 26.68 46.59
CA ARG A 347 24.07 26.84 47.85
C ARG A 347 23.11 26.42 48.95
N LEU A 348 23.32 25.21 49.46
CA LEU A 348 22.72 24.74 50.71
C LEU A 348 23.11 25.76 51.78
N THR A 349 22.27 26.79 51.98
CA THR A 349 22.16 27.45 53.28
C THR A 349 21.87 26.32 54.24
N GLU A 350 22.89 25.89 54.99
CA GLU A 350 22.84 24.76 55.94
C GLU A 350 21.46 24.73 56.61
N PRO A 351 20.53 23.88 56.13
CA PRO A 351 19.31 23.68 56.86
C PRO A 351 19.73 22.84 58.05
N ALA A 352 19.38 23.29 59.26
CA ALA A 352 19.58 22.52 60.48
C ALA A 352 19.26 21.04 60.18
N GLU A 353 20.24 20.14 60.32
CA GLU A 353 20.19 18.74 59.84
C GLU A 353 18.91 18.00 60.27
N GLU A 354 18.29 18.46 61.36
CA GLU A 354 17.01 18.00 61.89
C GLU A 354 15.83 18.17 60.91
N SER A 355 15.81 19.21 60.06
CA SER A 355 14.70 19.49 59.14
C SER A 355 14.69 18.54 57.93
N PHE A 356 15.87 18.13 57.45
CA PHE A 356 15.97 17.20 56.32
C PHE A 356 15.56 15.79 56.74
N LEU A 357 16.02 15.32 57.91
CA LEU A 357 15.65 14.02 58.44
C LEU A 357 14.15 13.92 58.75
N THR A 358 13.53 14.98 59.30
CA THR A 358 12.07 15.01 59.50
C THR A 358 11.30 14.99 58.17
N LEU A 359 11.76 15.70 57.15
CA LEU A 359 11.10 15.74 55.85
C LEU A 359 11.22 14.39 55.12
N VAL A 360 12.39 13.75 55.15
CA VAL A 360 12.60 12.42 54.53
C VAL A 360 11.83 11.33 55.30
N THR A 361 11.81 11.36 56.64
CA THR A 361 10.99 10.41 57.43
C THR A 361 9.49 10.59 57.16
N GLN A 362 9.01 11.83 56.98
CA GLN A 362 7.64 12.13 56.60
C GLN A 362 7.31 11.60 55.19
N VAL A 363 8.17 11.85 54.19
CA VAL A 363 7.98 11.40 52.80
C VAL A 363 8.01 9.87 52.71
N CYS A 364 8.94 9.21 53.42
CA CYS A 364 9.03 7.76 53.49
C CYS A 364 7.97 7.12 54.41
N ARG A 365 7.07 7.92 55.01
CA ARG A 365 6.01 7.51 55.94
C ARG A 365 6.53 6.66 57.11
N MET A 366 7.73 6.96 57.60
CA MET A 366 8.31 6.28 58.76
C MET A 366 7.90 7.02 60.03
N ARG A 367 7.47 6.27 61.05
CA ARG A 367 7.08 6.84 62.34
C ARG A 367 8.30 6.85 63.27
N GLY A 368 8.58 8.01 63.88
CA GLY A 368 9.65 8.19 64.88
C GLY A 368 11.04 8.50 64.30
N ASN A 369 12.03 8.66 65.20
CA ASN A 369 13.42 8.96 64.86
C ASN A 369 14.11 7.72 64.27
N ALA A 370 13.82 7.42 63.00
CA ALA A 370 14.45 6.32 62.27
C ALA A 370 15.94 6.61 62.08
N ARG A 371 16.80 5.61 62.34
CA ARG A 371 18.23 5.72 62.05
C ARG A 371 18.44 5.90 60.54
N VAL A 372 19.43 6.72 60.17
CA VAL A 372 19.74 7.04 58.76
C VAL A 372 19.88 5.79 57.88
N SER A 373 20.49 4.72 58.39
CA SER A 373 20.60 3.44 57.67
C SER A 373 19.23 2.84 57.30
N THR A 374 18.26 2.91 58.21
CA THR A 374 16.90 2.40 57.98
C THR A 374 16.14 3.25 56.97
N ILE A 375 16.43 4.56 56.92
CA ILE A 375 15.89 5.47 55.91
C ILE A 375 16.43 5.10 54.53
N LEU A 376 17.75 4.93 54.40
CA LEU A 376 18.39 4.56 53.14
C LEU A 376 17.88 3.20 52.62
N ASP A 377 17.77 2.20 53.48
CA ASP A 377 17.22 0.88 53.10
C ASP A 377 15.76 0.95 52.63
N LYS A 378 14.98 1.89 53.17
CA LYS A 378 13.59 2.11 52.79
C LYS A 378 13.51 2.82 51.44
N VAL A 379 14.29 3.87 51.25
CA VAL A 379 14.38 4.62 49.98
C VAL A 379 14.89 3.71 48.87
N GLU A 380 15.93 2.91 49.13
CA GLU A 380 16.47 1.95 48.17
C GLU A 380 15.42 0.90 47.79
N ARG A 381 14.66 0.39 48.77
CA ARG A 381 13.55 -0.54 48.50
C ARG A 381 12.44 0.09 47.66
N GLU A 382 12.04 1.32 47.97
CA GLU A 382 11.02 2.05 47.19
C GLU A 382 11.51 2.36 45.77
N ILE A 383 12.78 2.74 45.60
CA ILE A 383 13.39 2.93 44.28
C ILE A 383 13.41 1.60 43.52
N LYS A 384 13.87 0.50 44.14
CA LYS A 384 13.88 -0.84 43.53
C LYS A 384 12.46 -1.30 43.19
N GLN A 385 11.48 -1.03 44.04
CA GLN A 385 10.08 -1.38 43.81
C GLN A 385 9.44 -0.53 42.71
N SER A 386 9.75 0.76 42.65
CA SER A 386 9.33 1.67 41.59
C SER A 386 9.97 1.28 40.26
N HIS A 387 11.27 0.94 40.24
CA HIS A 387 11.96 0.40 39.06
C HIS A 387 11.36 -0.92 38.60
N ARG A 388 10.99 -1.84 39.52
CA ARG A 388 10.28 -3.07 39.18
C ARG A 388 8.88 -2.81 38.63
N ARG A 389 8.19 -1.77 39.10
CA ARG A 389 6.87 -1.34 38.58
C ARG A 389 7.00 -0.64 37.21
N PHE A 390 8.05 0.11 36.98
CA PHE A 390 8.29 0.79 35.69
C PHE A 390 8.86 -0.15 34.64
N ASN A 391 9.69 -1.12 35.04
CA ASN A 391 10.21 -2.18 34.17
C ASN A 391 9.23 -3.36 34.04
N LEU A 392 7.91 -3.13 34.17
CA LEU A 392 6.84 -4.11 33.92
C LEU A 392 6.70 -4.52 32.44
N VAL A 393 7.79 -4.48 31.66
CA VAL A 393 8.02 -5.48 30.62
C VAL A 393 8.76 -6.62 31.31
N ASP A 394 8.01 -7.38 32.10
CA ASP A 394 8.45 -8.63 32.69
C ASP A 394 8.65 -9.63 31.52
N PRO A 395 9.89 -10.03 31.17
CA PRO A 395 10.13 -10.92 30.03
C PRO A 395 9.49 -12.29 30.23
N ASP A 396 9.20 -12.68 31.48
CA ASP A 396 8.47 -13.90 31.84
C ASP A 396 6.93 -13.74 31.72
N ARG A 397 6.44 -12.51 31.48
CA ARG A 397 5.06 -12.22 31.03
C ARG A 397 4.96 -11.99 29.53
N LEU A 398 5.95 -12.44 28.74
CA LEU A 398 5.69 -12.80 27.35
C LEU A 398 4.64 -13.90 27.33
N ALA A 399 3.38 -13.46 27.22
CA ALA A 399 2.18 -14.24 26.97
C ALA A 399 2.29 -15.73 27.33
N GLN A 400 1.89 -16.09 28.55
CA GLN A 400 1.26 -17.41 28.70
C GLN A 400 0.22 -17.52 27.57
N PRO A 401 0.22 -18.61 26.78
CA PRO A 401 -0.72 -18.75 25.68
C PRO A 401 -2.11 -18.59 26.27
N VAL A 402 -2.75 -17.46 25.95
CA VAL A 402 -4.14 -17.21 26.32
C VAL A 402 -4.88 -18.46 25.88
N VAL A 403 -5.49 -19.17 26.83
CA VAL A 403 -6.34 -20.31 26.52
C VAL A 403 -7.39 -19.75 25.57
N VAL A 404 -7.20 -20.07 24.30
CA VAL A 404 -7.97 -19.49 23.21
C VAL A 404 -9.39 -19.99 23.41
N ASP A 405 -10.26 -19.09 23.85
CA ASP A 405 -11.68 -19.37 23.94
C ASP A 405 -12.19 -19.64 22.51
N ARG A 406 -12.36 -20.93 22.20
CA ARG A 406 -12.80 -21.40 20.87
C ARG A 406 -14.11 -20.76 20.48
N THR A 407 -14.97 -20.44 21.45
CA THR A 407 -16.25 -19.78 21.18
C THR A 407 -16.07 -18.37 20.65
N LEU A 408 -15.05 -17.64 21.13
CA LEU A 408 -14.73 -16.31 20.63
C LEU A 408 -14.16 -16.35 19.21
N ILE A 409 -13.34 -17.36 18.89
CA ILE A 409 -12.83 -17.59 17.53
C ILE A 409 -13.97 -17.96 16.58
N ASP A 410 -14.87 -18.85 16.98
CA ASP A 410 -15.98 -19.27 16.13
C ASP A 410 -16.98 -18.13 15.92
N ASN A 411 -17.23 -17.32 16.95
CA ASN A 411 -18.00 -16.07 16.82
C ASN A 411 -17.31 -15.07 15.88
N HIS A 412 -15.99 -14.91 15.98
CA HIS A 412 -15.24 -14.04 15.08
C HIS A 412 -15.26 -14.56 13.63
N ARG A 413 -15.13 -15.88 13.42
CA ARG A 413 -15.23 -16.50 12.10
C ARG A 413 -16.63 -16.36 11.50
N SER A 414 -17.66 -16.53 12.30
CA SER A 414 -19.06 -16.35 11.89
C SER A 414 -19.34 -14.88 11.51
N THR A 415 -18.93 -13.93 12.35
CA THR A 415 -19.07 -12.49 12.05
C THR A 415 -18.28 -12.09 10.81
N MET A 416 -17.05 -12.58 10.65
CA MET A 416 -16.25 -12.37 9.42
C MET A 416 -16.89 -12.99 8.19
N GLY A 417 -17.49 -14.19 8.31
CA GLY A 417 -18.22 -14.84 7.22
C GLY A 417 -19.41 -14.00 6.76
N THR A 418 -20.26 -13.55 7.70
CA THR A 418 -21.41 -12.69 7.36
C THR A 418 -20.99 -11.34 6.78
N ALA A 419 -19.89 -10.74 7.26
CA ALA A 419 -19.34 -9.52 6.70
C ALA A 419 -18.81 -9.74 5.28
N HIS A 420 -18.15 -10.87 5.02
CA HIS A 420 -17.68 -11.26 3.69
C HIS A 420 -18.85 -11.46 2.73
N ASP A 421 -19.90 -12.17 3.14
CA ASP A 421 -21.12 -12.38 2.34
C ASP A 421 -21.84 -11.08 2.01
N ARG A 422 -21.85 -10.12 2.93
CA ARG A 422 -22.40 -8.78 2.66
C ARG A 422 -21.53 -8.03 1.65
N ALA A 423 -20.21 -8.10 1.78
CA ALA A 423 -19.29 -7.45 0.86
C ALA A 423 -19.39 -8.04 -0.56
N THR A 424 -19.46 -9.37 -0.70
CA THR A 424 -19.61 -10.04 -1.99
C THR A 424 -20.94 -9.68 -2.66
N LYS A 425 -22.07 -9.69 -1.93
CA LYS A 425 -23.37 -9.24 -2.45
C LYS A 425 -23.34 -7.78 -2.91
N LEU A 426 -22.68 -6.90 -2.17
CA LEU A 426 -22.56 -5.48 -2.52
C LEU A 426 -21.70 -5.29 -3.76
N LEU A 427 -20.60 -6.03 -3.89
CA LEU A 427 -19.75 -6.03 -5.08
C LEU A 427 -20.47 -6.57 -6.31
N LEU A 428 -21.22 -7.67 -6.19
CA LEU A 428 -22.05 -8.20 -7.28
C LEU A 428 -23.07 -7.16 -7.75
N ARG A 429 -23.80 -6.54 -6.81
CA ARG A 429 -24.76 -5.48 -7.13
C ARG A 429 -24.11 -4.26 -7.77
N LYS A 430 -22.89 -3.88 -7.36
CA LYS A 430 -22.11 -2.81 -8.02
C LYS A 430 -21.67 -3.21 -9.42
N GLY A 431 -21.29 -4.47 -9.63
CA GLY A 431 -20.98 -5.05 -10.93
C GLY A 431 -22.17 -4.96 -11.87
N GLU A 432 -23.34 -5.45 -11.45
CA GLU A 432 -24.60 -5.36 -12.20
C GLU A 432 -24.95 -3.91 -12.54
N LYS A 433 -24.89 -2.99 -11.57
CA LYS A 433 -25.10 -1.56 -11.81
C LYS A 433 -24.12 -0.96 -12.82
N SER A 434 -22.87 -1.40 -12.82
CA SER A 434 -21.87 -0.92 -13.78
C SER A 434 -22.15 -1.40 -15.21
N VAL A 435 -22.68 -2.63 -15.36
CA VAL A 435 -23.12 -3.16 -16.66
C VAL A 435 -24.31 -2.36 -17.18
N VAL A 436 -25.32 -2.10 -16.33
CA VAL A 436 -26.46 -1.25 -16.68
C VAL A 436 -26.02 0.16 -17.02
N GLY A 437 -25.13 0.76 -16.22
CA GLY A 437 -24.60 2.10 -16.48
C GLY A 437 -23.82 2.20 -17.79
N ARG A 438 -23.09 1.14 -18.17
CA ARG A 438 -22.39 1.07 -19.47
C ARG A 438 -23.38 0.95 -20.63
N SER A 439 -24.46 0.16 -20.48
CA SER A 439 -25.54 0.11 -21.47
C SER A 439 -26.15 1.49 -21.69
N LEU A 440 -26.48 2.19 -20.59
CA LEU A 440 -27.07 3.53 -20.66
C LEU A 440 -26.13 4.54 -21.32
N ALA A 441 -24.82 4.48 -21.03
CA ALA A 441 -23.83 5.33 -21.69
C ALA A 441 -23.79 5.08 -23.21
N ASN A 442 -23.83 3.80 -23.63
CA ASN A 442 -23.89 3.45 -25.05
C ASN A 442 -25.19 3.95 -25.71
N ASP A 443 -26.33 3.88 -25.00
CA ASP A 443 -27.62 4.36 -25.49
C ASP A 443 -27.60 5.89 -25.66
N VAL A 444 -27.00 6.62 -24.71
CA VAL A 444 -26.80 8.08 -24.82
C VAL A 444 -25.87 8.42 -26.00
N GLU A 445 -24.78 7.68 -26.20
CA GLU A 445 -23.90 7.88 -27.35
C GLU A 445 -24.59 7.57 -28.68
N ALA A 446 -25.49 6.58 -28.72
CA ALA A 446 -26.30 6.27 -29.88
C ALA A 446 -27.28 7.42 -30.18
N LEU A 447 -28.02 7.89 -29.17
CA LEU A 447 -28.93 9.05 -29.29
C LEU A 447 -28.18 10.32 -29.72
N LEU A 448 -26.97 10.56 -29.20
CA LEU A 448 -26.15 11.69 -29.62
C LEU A 448 -25.72 11.56 -31.09
N ARG A 449 -25.35 10.35 -31.55
CA ARG A 449 -25.06 10.10 -32.97
C ARG A 449 -26.27 10.32 -33.86
N GLU A 450 -27.44 9.81 -33.46
CA GLU A 450 -28.71 10.04 -34.18
C GLU A 450 -29.08 11.52 -34.24
N SER A 451 -28.93 12.26 -33.12
CA SER A 451 -29.20 13.70 -33.08
C SER A 451 -28.29 14.49 -34.04
N ARG A 452 -27.01 14.10 -34.17
CA ARG A 452 -26.08 14.72 -35.12
C ARG A 452 -26.48 14.46 -36.57
N LEU A 453 -26.99 13.26 -36.87
CA LEU A 453 -27.53 12.93 -38.19
C LEU A 453 -28.77 13.79 -38.53
N VAL A 454 -29.68 13.96 -37.57
CA VAL A 454 -30.90 14.78 -37.75
C VAL A 454 -30.56 16.26 -37.97
N ILE A 455 -29.55 16.78 -37.26
CA ILE A 455 -29.13 18.20 -37.36
C ILE A 455 -28.27 18.45 -38.62
N GLY A 456 -27.93 17.41 -39.40
CA GLY A 456 -27.13 17.55 -40.62
C GLY A 456 -25.66 17.88 -40.36
N LEU A 457 -25.20 17.74 -39.12
CA LEU A 457 -23.79 17.85 -38.73
C LEU A 457 -23.08 16.52 -39.03
N SER A 458 -23.07 16.13 -40.30
CA SER A 458 -22.19 15.07 -40.78
C SER A 458 -20.76 15.59 -40.68
N SER A 459 -19.99 15.02 -39.75
CA SER A 459 -18.55 15.23 -39.64
C SER A 459 -17.93 14.87 -40.99
N LYS A 460 -17.57 15.88 -41.78
CA LYS A 460 -16.56 15.70 -42.83
C LYS A 460 -15.26 15.46 -42.08
N ASP A 461 -14.75 14.23 -42.20
CA ASP A 461 -13.51 13.74 -41.60
C ASP A 461 -12.33 14.72 -41.77
#